data_AF-X1N6W1-F1
#
_entry.id   AF-X1N6W1-F1
#
_cell.length_a   1.000
_cell.length_b   1.000
_cell.length_c   1.000
_cell.angle_alpha   90.00
_cell.angle_beta   90.00
_cell.angle_gamma   90.00
#
_symmetry.space_group_name_H-M   'P 1'
#
loop_
_entity.id
_entity.type
_entity.pdbx_description
1 polymer ?
#
loop_
_entity_poly.entity_id
_entity_poly.type
_entity_poly.pdbx_seq_one_letter_code
_entity_poly.pdbx_strand_id
1 'polypeptide(L)'
;MRAYIIRRLLLMAPTLLLVSFMVFFLVYLVPGSYIDFLLAQPGTEELDKPALERALGLDAPIMIQYGRWMGFVPQMDGDLNGIFQGNLGESWYYKKPVIDLVAIVWPVTFELGLMGLIIAQLIALP
;
A
#
# COMPACT_ATOMS: atom_id res chain seq x y z
N MET A 1 -10.38 -29.11 13.25
CA MET A 1 -10.70 -28.09 12.20
C MET A 1 -10.81 -26.67 12.73
N ARG A 2 -11.69 -26.33 13.68
CA ARG A 2 -11.84 -24.94 14.20
C ARG A 2 -10.54 -24.35 14.77
N ALA A 3 -9.84 -25.08 15.64
CA ALA A 3 -8.56 -24.64 16.21
C ALA A 3 -7.47 -24.45 15.13
N TYR A 4 -7.49 -25.26 14.07
CA TYR A 4 -6.56 -25.13 12.95
C TYR A 4 -6.84 -23.87 12.12
N ILE A 5 -8.11 -23.58 11.82
CA ILE A 5 -8.52 -22.37 11.10
C ILE A 5 -8.13 -21.12 11.89
N ILE A 6 -8.41 -21.08 13.19
CA ILE A 6 -8.05 -19.95 14.06
C ILE A 6 -6.54 -19.75 14.10
N ARG A 7 -5.77 -20.83 14.31
CA ARG A 7 -4.30 -20.76 14.30
C ARG A 7 -3.77 -20.22 12.96
N ARG A 8 -4.37 -20.63 11.84
CA ARG A 8 -3.94 -20.18 10.52
C ARG A 8 -4.27 -18.70 10.27
N LEU A 9 -5.46 -18.24 10.67
CA LEU A 9 -5.82 -16.82 10.61
C LEU A 9 -4.91 -15.96 11.50
N LEU A 10 -4.58 -16.44 12.70
CA LEU A 10 -3.64 -15.77 13.59
C LEU A 10 -2.23 -15.71 13.02
N LEU A 11 -1.78 -16.73 12.27
CA LEU A 11 -0.48 -16.72 11.59
C LEU A 11 -0.48 -15.85 10.32
N MET A 12 -1.62 -15.64 9.68
CA MET A 12 -1.74 -14.75 8.53
C MET A 12 -1.48 -13.29 8.92
N ALA A 13 -2.00 -12.83 10.05
CA ALA A 13 -1.83 -11.45 10.51
C ALA A 13 -0.36 -10.98 10.59
N PRO A 14 0.56 -11.65 11.31
CA PRO A 14 1.97 -11.24 11.35
C PRO A 14 2.66 -11.41 10.00
N THR A 15 2.26 -12.40 9.19
CA THR A 15 2.82 -12.59 7.85
C THR A 15 2.48 -11.40 6.95
N LEU A 16 1.21 -10.98 6.93
CA LEU A 16 0.76 -9.83 6.14
C LEU A 16 1.44 -8.54 6.62
N LEU A 17 1.54 -8.34 7.93
CA LEU A 17 2.19 -7.15 8.51
C LEU A 17 3.68 -7.10 8.15
N LEU A 18 4.38 -8.23 8.18
CA LEU A 18 5.78 -8.31 7.80
C LEU A 18 5.97 -8.01 6.30
N VAL A 19 5.14 -8.61 5.44
CA VAL A 19 5.19 -8.36 3.99
C VAL A 19 4.86 -6.91 3.68
N SER A 20 3.82 -6.32 4.29
CA SER A 20 3.46 -4.92 4.07
C SER A 20 4.56 -3.98 4.52
N PHE A 21 5.18 -4.23 5.68
CA PHE A 21 6.32 -3.47 6.16
C PHE A 21 7.52 -3.58 5.21
N MET A 22 7.82 -4.79 4.72
CA MET A 22 8.89 -4.99 3.73
C MET A 22 8.64 -4.22 2.45
N VAL A 23 7.44 -4.29 1.88
CA VAL A 23 7.08 -3.55 0.66
C VAL A 23 7.18 -2.04 0.90
N PHE A 24 6.65 -1.55 2.01
CA PHE A 24 6.74 -0.13 2.37
C PHE A 24 8.19 0.33 2.47
N PHE A 25 9.04 -0.47 3.14
CA PHE A 25 10.46 -0.18 3.27
C PHE A 25 11.19 -0.20 1.93
N LEU A 26 10.87 -1.17 1.05
CA LEU A 26 11.43 -1.23 -0.30
C LEU A 26 11.08 0.02 -1.11
N VAL A 27 9.83 0.49 -1.04
CA VAL A 27 9.41 1.75 -1.69
C VAL A 27 10.16 2.95 -1.11
N TYR A 28 10.34 3.00 0.21
CA TYR A 28 11.08 4.08 0.87
C TYR A 28 12.57 4.11 0.47
N LEU A 29 13.17 2.96 0.20
CA LEU A 29 14.57 2.88 -0.24
C LEU A 29 14.77 3.35 -1.69
N VAL A 30 13.72 3.45 -2.50
CA VAL A 30 13.83 3.94 -3.87
C VAL A 30 14.31 5.40 -3.82
N PRO A 31 15.46 5.71 -4.43
CA PRO A 31 15.95 7.09 -4.46
C PRO A 31 15.03 7.94 -5.34
N GLY A 32 14.52 9.03 -4.77
CA GLY A 32 13.58 9.95 -5.42
C GLY A 32 12.17 9.80 -4.89
N SER A 33 11.54 10.92 -4.58
CA SER A 33 10.15 10.98 -4.13
C SER A 33 9.20 11.34 -5.29
N TYR A 34 7.92 11.04 -5.12
CA TYR A 34 6.89 11.54 -6.04
C TYR A 34 6.93 13.09 -6.15
N ILE A 35 7.28 13.77 -5.06
CA ILE A 35 7.42 15.23 -5.03
C ILE A 35 8.57 15.67 -5.94
N ASP A 36 9.70 14.97 -5.93
CA ASP A 36 10.84 15.27 -6.83
C ASP A 36 10.44 15.12 -8.30
N PHE A 37 9.66 14.08 -8.63
CA PHE A 37 9.12 13.90 -9.97
C PHE A 37 8.12 15.01 -10.35
N LEU A 38 7.26 15.42 -9.41
CA LEU A 38 6.29 16.49 -9.64
C LEU A 38 6.97 17.83 -9.91
N LEU A 39 8.01 18.16 -9.14
CA LEU A 39 8.76 19.43 -9.26
C LEU A 39 9.64 19.50 -10.51
N ALA A 40 10.01 18.36 -11.07
CA ALA A 40 10.74 18.29 -12.33
C ALA A 40 9.87 18.58 -13.57
N GLN A 41 8.54 18.72 -13.42
CA GLN A 41 7.65 19.03 -14.53
C GLN A 41 7.69 20.52 -14.89
N PRO A 42 7.52 20.89 -16.17
CA PRO A 42 7.46 22.30 -16.57
C PRO A 42 6.28 23.01 -15.91
N GLY A 43 6.50 24.18 -15.30
CA GLY A 43 5.46 24.99 -14.68
C GLY A 43 5.21 24.74 -13.19
N THR A 44 6.03 23.93 -12.52
CA THR A 44 5.98 23.70 -11.06
C THR A 44 7.05 24.46 -10.27
N GLU A 45 7.70 25.46 -10.88
CA GLU A 45 8.82 26.21 -10.32
C GLU A 45 8.46 26.97 -9.02
N GLU A 46 7.18 27.29 -8.82
CA GLU A 46 6.67 27.98 -7.62
C GLU A 46 6.30 27.03 -6.47
N LEU A 47 6.32 25.71 -6.69
CA LEU A 47 5.94 24.74 -5.65
C LEU A 47 7.09 24.53 -4.67
N ASP A 48 6.87 24.90 -3.41
CA ASP A 48 7.84 24.70 -2.33
C ASP A 48 7.86 23.23 -1.88
N LYS A 49 8.99 22.56 -2.14
CA LYS A 49 9.21 21.14 -1.79
C LYS A 49 8.94 20.86 -0.30
N PRO A 50 9.57 21.57 0.65
CA PRO A 50 9.28 21.42 2.08
C PRO A 50 7.79 21.57 2.45
N ALA A 51 7.05 22.45 1.78
CA ALA A 51 5.62 22.62 2.03
C ALA A 51 4.82 21.39 1.59
N LEU A 52 5.16 20.82 0.43
CA LEU A 52 4.54 19.59 -0.07
C LEU A 52 4.87 18.37 0.79
N GLU A 53 6.11 18.25 1.26
CA GLU A 53 6.52 17.15 2.15
C GLU A 53 5.74 17.18 3.46
N ARG A 54 5.56 18.36 4.06
CA ARG A 54 4.71 18.52 5.25
C ARG A 54 3.24 18.25 4.97
N ALA A 55 2.72 18.74 3.84
CA ALA A 55 1.32 18.52 3.47
C ALA A 55 0.99 17.02 3.32
N LEU A 56 1.96 16.23 2.82
CA LEU A 56 1.82 14.78 2.67
C LEU A 56 2.30 13.99 3.90
N GLY A 57 2.83 14.66 4.93
CA GLY A 57 3.39 14.04 6.11
C GLY A 57 4.61 13.15 5.86
N LEU A 58 5.34 13.43 4.77
CA LEU A 58 6.57 12.76 4.37
C LEU A 58 7.80 13.27 5.15
N ASP A 59 7.64 14.36 5.89
CA ASP A 59 8.63 14.91 6.82
C ASP A 59 8.77 14.08 8.12
N ALA A 60 7.78 13.23 8.43
CA ALA A 60 7.78 12.40 9.62
C ALA A 60 8.74 11.18 9.50
N PRO A 61 9.27 10.66 10.63
CA PRO A 61 9.98 9.37 10.66
C PRO A 61 9.20 8.24 9.97
N ILE A 62 9.91 7.34 9.28
CA ILE A 62 9.32 6.25 8.48
C ILE A 62 8.32 5.39 9.26
N MET A 63 8.57 5.13 10.54
CA MET A 63 7.66 4.36 11.39
C MET A 63 6.32 5.08 11.60
N ILE A 64 6.34 6.42 11.69
CA ILE A 64 5.12 7.23 11.80
C ILE A 64 4.38 7.24 10.47
N GLN A 65 5.08 7.36 9.34
CA GLN A 65 4.46 7.28 8.01
C GLN A 65 3.76 5.94 7.79
N TYR A 66 4.44 4.83 8.11
CA TYR A 66 3.85 3.49 8.05
C TYR A 66 2.66 3.35 9.02
N GLY A 67 2.79 3.86 10.25
CA GLY A 67 1.73 3.86 11.23
C GLY A 67 0.47 4.61 10.77
N ARG A 68 0.64 5.77 10.11
CA ARG A 68 -0.46 6.54 9.51
C ARG A 68 -1.11 5.81 8.35
N TRP A 69 -0.30 5.24 7.47
CA TRP A 69 -0.78 4.46 6.32
C TRP A 69 -1.57 3.21 6.74
N MET A 70 -1.06 2.47 7.72
CA MET A 70 -1.78 1.32 8.29
C MET A 70 -3.06 1.74 9.02
N GLY A 71 -3.08 2.94 9.62
CA GLY A 71 -4.19 3.43 10.43
C GLY A 71 -4.04 3.16 11.93
N PHE A 72 -2.81 2.95 12.40
CA PHE A 72 -2.46 2.84 13.83
C PHE A 72 -2.11 4.19 14.46
N VAL A 73 -1.72 5.17 13.65
CA VAL A 73 -1.37 6.53 14.06
C VAL A 73 -2.35 7.50 13.38
N PRO A 74 -2.85 8.52 14.09
CA PRO A 74 -3.68 9.55 13.47
C PRO A 74 -2.96 10.24 12.31
N GLN A 75 -3.70 10.55 11.25
CA GLN A 75 -3.22 11.45 10.21
C GLN A 75 -3.05 12.87 10.75
N MET A 76 -2.51 13.77 9.90
CA MET A 76 -2.30 15.18 10.23
C MET A 76 -3.62 15.87 10.67
N ASP A 77 -4.76 15.42 10.13
CA ASP A 77 -6.09 15.96 10.45
C ASP A 77 -6.64 15.44 11.79
N GLY A 78 -5.92 14.55 12.47
CA GLY A 78 -6.32 13.95 13.75
C GLY A 78 -7.20 12.69 13.63
N ASP A 79 -7.65 12.37 12.41
CA ASP A 79 -8.46 11.19 12.15
C ASP A 79 -7.63 9.92 11.98
N LEU A 80 -8.24 8.78 12.33
CA LEU A 80 -7.71 7.44 12.07
C LEU A 80 -8.34 6.89 10.80
N ASN A 81 -7.66 7.07 9.68
CA ASN A 81 -8.18 6.82 8.33
C ASN A 81 -7.12 6.15 7.44
N GLY A 82 -6.57 5.03 7.90
CA GLY A 82 -5.67 4.18 7.13
C GLY A 82 -6.31 2.86 6.68
N ILE A 83 -5.46 1.89 6.33
CA ILE A 83 -5.89 0.61 5.74
C ILE A 83 -6.86 -0.14 6.64
N PHE A 84 -6.63 -0.16 7.96
CA PHE A 84 -7.53 -0.87 8.88
C PHE A 84 -8.94 -0.27 8.93
N GLN A 85 -9.10 1.00 8.55
CA GLN A 85 -10.39 1.67 8.43
C GLN A 85 -10.97 1.56 7.01
N GLY A 86 -10.32 0.81 6.11
CA GLY A 86 -10.75 0.62 4.73
C GLY A 86 -10.28 1.72 3.78
N ASN A 87 -9.43 2.65 4.24
CA ASN A 87 -8.88 3.71 3.41
C ASN A 87 -7.45 3.35 2.95
N LEU A 88 -7.30 3.08 1.66
CA LEU A 88 -6.00 2.83 1.03
C LEU A 88 -5.27 4.11 0.61
N GLY A 89 -5.92 5.28 0.78
CA GLY A 89 -5.42 6.58 0.35
C GLY A 89 -5.66 6.85 -1.13
N GLU A 90 -5.05 7.94 -1.60
CA GLU A 90 -5.10 8.37 -2.99
C GLU A 90 -3.78 8.11 -3.70
N SER A 91 -3.86 7.73 -4.97
CA SER A 91 -2.71 7.70 -5.85
C SER A 91 -2.33 9.13 -6.23
N TRP A 92 -1.15 9.56 -5.83
CA TRP A 92 -0.67 10.89 -6.21
C TRP A 92 -0.46 11.04 -7.72
N TYR A 93 -0.04 9.96 -8.39
CA TYR A 93 0.17 9.95 -9.84
C TYR A 93 -1.15 10.01 -10.62
N TYR A 94 -2.12 9.16 -10.30
CA TYR A 94 -3.39 9.09 -11.03
C TYR A 94 -4.48 10.03 -10.49
N LYS A 95 -4.25 10.67 -9.34
CA LYS A 95 -5.21 11.53 -8.61
C LYS A 95 -6.57 10.84 -8.40
N LYS A 96 -6.52 9.56 -8.03
CA LYS A 96 -7.69 8.69 -7.80
C LYS A 96 -7.50 7.84 -6.55
N PRO A 97 -8.59 7.42 -5.89
CA PRO A 97 -8.52 6.46 -4.80
C PRO A 97 -7.77 5.19 -5.23
N VAL A 98 -6.85 4.71 -4.39
CA VAL A 98 -6.07 3.49 -4.68
C VAL A 98 -6.98 2.28 -4.84
N ILE A 99 -8.09 2.22 -4.10
CA ILE A 99 -9.05 1.11 -4.20
C ILE A 99 -9.64 0.97 -5.62
N ASP A 100 -9.88 2.08 -6.31
CA ASP A 100 -10.42 2.08 -7.67
C ASP A 100 -9.40 1.53 -8.66
N LEU A 101 -8.12 1.89 -8.48
CA LEU A 101 -7.03 1.37 -9.30
C LEU A 101 -6.84 -0.13 -9.07
N VAL A 102 -6.86 -0.58 -7.81
CA VAL A 102 -6.76 -2.00 -7.45
C VAL A 102 -7.93 -2.78 -8.05
N ALA A 103 -9.15 -2.24 -7.99
CA ALA A 103 -10.35 -2.89 -8.53
C ALA A 103 -10.27 -3.14 -10.04
N ILE A 104 -9.51 -2.34 -10.79
CA ILE A 104 -9.32 -2.52 -12.24
C ILE A 104 -8.41 -3.73 -12.53
N VAL A 105 -7.34 -3.92 -11.77
CA VAL A 105 -6.33 -4.98 -12.02
C VAL A 105 -6.60 -6.28 -11.25
N TRP A 106 -7.37 -6.22 -10.17
CA TRP A 106 -7.66 -7.37 -9.32
C TRP A 106 -8.34 -8.54 -10.06
N PRO A 107 -9.35 -8.33 -10.94
CA PRO A 107 -10.00 -9.43 -11.66
C PRO A 107 -9.03 -10.24 -12.51
N VAL A 108 -8.12 -9.56 -13.23
CA VAL A 108 -7.12 -10.22 -14.09
C VAL A 108 -6.16 -11.07 -13.25
N THR A 109 -5.71 -10.54 -12.11
CA THR A 109 -4.82 -11.29 -11.19
C THR A 109 -5.52 -12.52 -10.64
N PHE A 110 -6.80 -12.39 -10.28
CA PHE A 110 -7.61 -13.48 -9.78
C PHE A 110 -7.83 -14.57 -10.84
N GLU A 111 -8.16 -14.17 -12.07
CA GLU A 111 -8.33 -15.09 -13.21
C GLU A 111 -7.05 -15.88 -13.49
N LEU A 112 -5.92 -15.20 -13.61
CA LEU A 112 -4.62 -15.85 -13.86
C LEU A 112 -4.21 -16.77 -12.71
N GLY A 113 -4.43 -16.34 -11.46
CA GLY A 113 -4.16 -17.16 -10.28
C GLY A 113 -5.02 -18.43 -10.25
N LEU A 114 -6.31 -18.31 -10.58
CA LEU A 114 -7.23 -19.44 -10.64
C LEU A 114 -6.85 -20.42 -11.76
N MET A 115 -6.52 -19.91 -12.95
CA MET A 115 -6.02 -20.74 -14.06
C MET A 115 -4.74 -21.47 -13.68
N GLY A 116 -3.79 -20.79 -13.05
CA GLY A 116 -2.55 -21.38 -12.57
C GLY A 116 -2.78 -22.50 -11.56
N LEU A 117 -3.71 -22.31 -10.62
CA LEU A 117 -4.10 -23.35 -9.65
C LEU A 117 -4.71 -24.56 -10.34
N ILE A 118 -5.62 -24.35 -11.30
CA ILE A 118 -6.27 -25.43 -12.05
C ILE A 118 -5.22 -26.24 -12.82
N ILE A 119 -4.36 -25.57 -13.58
CA ILE A 119 -3.30 -26.23 -14.37
C ILE A 119 -2.34 -26.98 -13.45
N ALA A 120 -1.91 -26.36 -12.35
CA ALA A 120 -1.00 -27.00 -11.39
C ALA A 120 -1.60 -28.28 -10.81
N GLN A 121 -2.89 -28.29 -10.44
CA GLN A 121 -3.56 -29.48 -9.94
C GLN A 121 -3.71 -30.56 -11.00
N LEU A 122 -4.05 -30.19 -12.25
CA LEU A 122 -4.14 -31.14 -13.36
C LEU A 122 -2.80 -31.82 -13.69
N ILE A 123 -1.68 -31.14 -13.45
CA ILE A 123 -0.32 -31.68 -13.67
C ILE A 123 0.20 -32.44 -12.44
N ALA A 124 -0.19 -32.04 -11.22
CA ALA A 124 0.32 -32.62 -9.98
C ALA A 124 -0.44 -33.85 -9.47
N LEU A 125 -1.73 -33.98 -9.82
CA LEU A 125 -2.57 -35.14 -9.48
C LEU A 125 -2.67 -36.32 -10.49
N PRO A 126 -2.04 -36.31 -11.70
CA PRO A 126 -2.00 -37.50 -12.54
C PRO A 126 -1.07 -38.59 -11.99
#